data_AF-A0A895ZEN3-F1
#
_entry.id   AF-A0A895ZEN3-F1
#
_cell.length_a   1.000
_cell.length_b   1.000
_cell.length_c   1.000
_cell.angle_alpha   90.00
_cell.angle_beta   90.00
_cell.angle_gamma   90.00
#
_symmetry.space_group_name_H-M   'P 1'
#
loop_
_entity.id
_entity.type
_entity.pdbx_description
1 polymer ?
#
loop_
_entity_poly.entity_id
_entity_poly.type
_entity_poly.pdbx_seq_one_letter_code
_entity_poly.pdbx_strand_id
1 'polypeptide(L)'
;MKTNTTTRRSLSNVIATGALILIAATGFAQQKNTKGSEAIRPYHISVSEEAITDLRNRVNATRWPAQETVTDQSQGVKLAQIQGLVKYWGTDYD
;
A
#
# COMPACT_ATOMS: atom_id res chain seq x y z
N MET A 1 -22.92 -9.14 90.01
CA MET A 1 -21.45 -9.20 90.22
C MET A 1 -20.79 -8.57 89.00
N LYS A 2 -19.75 -7.75 89.23
CA LYS A 2 -19.04 -6.84 88.30
C LYS A 2 -18.63 -7.55 86.98
N THR A 3 -18.52 -6.91 85.82
CA THR A 3 -17.53 -5.84 85.52
C THR A 3 -17.88 -4.97 84.29
N ASN A 4 -17.74 -3.66 84.48
CA ASN A 4 -17.49 -2.66 83.42
C ASN A 4 -16.12 -2.89 82.78
N THR A 5 -15.96 -2.76 81.46
CA THR A 5 -14.70 -2.28 80.85
C THR A 5 -14.89 -1.69 79.43
N THR A 6 -14.95 -0.35 79.38
CA THR A 6 -14.17 0.54 78.50
C THR A 6 -14.29 0.48 76.96
N THR A 7 -15.08 1.42 76.44
CA THR A 7 -14.74 2.42 75.40
C THR A 7 -13.51 2.15 74.51
N ARG A 8 -13.73 1.95 73.21
CA ARG A 8 -12.81 2.43 72.18
C ARG A 8 -13.57 3.20 71.10
N ARG A 9 -13.05 4.39 70.83
CA ARG A 9 -13.62 5.47 70.03
C ARG A 9 -13.67 5.09 68.55
N SER A 10 -14.78 5.52 67.93
CA SER A 10 -14.96 5.95 66.53
C SER A 10 -13.69 6.17 65.71
N LEU A 11 -13.72 5.76 64.44
CA LEU A 11 -13.33 6.58 63.28
C LEU A 11 -13.89 5.94 61.99
N SER A 12 -15.10 6.36 61.61
CA SER A 12 -15.56 6.30 60.22
C SER A 12 -14.74 7.31 59.40
N ASN A 13 -14.17 6.91 58.25
CA ASN A 13 -14.32 7.60 56.94
C ASN A 13 -13.22 7.30 55.91
N VAL A 14 -13.71 6.91 54.72
CA VAL A 14 -13.20 7.16 53.36
C VAL A 14 -12.03 6.30 52.86
N ILE A 15 -12.43 5.23 52.17
CA ILE A 15 -11.62 4.41 51.27
C ILE A 15 -11.48 5.15 49.93
N ALA A 16 -10.23 5.40 49.53
CA ALA A 16 -9.72 5.44 48.16
C ALA A 16 -10.60 6.07 47.05
N THR A 17 -10.54 7.39 46.90
CA THR A 17 -10.85 8.09 45.63
C THR A 17 -9.64 8.91 45.21
N GLY A 18 -8.63 8.24 44.63
CA GLY A 18 -7.41 8.92 44.14
C GLY A 18 -6.75 8.27 42.92
N ALA A 19 -7.33 7.21 42.34
CA ALA A 19 -6.70 6.44 41.26
C ALA A 19 -7.67 6.10 40.11
N LEU A 20 -8.69 6.92 39.85
CA LEU A 20 -9.70 6.65 38.81
C LEU A 20 -9.70 7.64 37.64
N ILE A 21 -8.88 8.70 37.66
CA ILE A 21 -8.81 9.68 36.56
C ILE A 21 -7.81 9.29 35.46
N LEU A 22 -6.82 8.43 35.75
CA LEU A 22 -5.81 8.04 34.75
C LEU A 22 -6.24 6.90 33.80
N ILE A 23 -7.36 6.23 34.04
CA ILE A 23 -7.83 5.14 33.16
C ILE A 23 -8.77 5.66 32.05
N ALA A 24 -9.39 6.83 32.21
CA ALA A 24 -10.31 7.37 31.22
C ALA A 24 -9.61 8.00 30.00
N ALA A 25 -8.38 8.50 30.14
CA ALA A 25 -7.67 9.16 29.04
C ALA A 25 -6.98 8.18 28.07
N THR A 26 -6.67 6.96 28.51
CA THR A 26 -6.03 5.94 27.66
C THR A 26 -7.03 5.08 26.90
N GLY A 27 -8.29 5.00 27.35
CA GLY A 27 -9.35 4.21 26.71
C GLY A 27 -9.79 4.71 25.32
N PHE A 28 -9.53 5.99 25.00
CA PHE A 28 -9.88 6.58 23.70
C PHE A 28 -8.69 6.74 22.75
N ALA A 29 -7.47 6.46 23.20
CA ALA A 29 -6.25 6.79 22.46
C ALA A 29 -5.86 5.78 21.37
N GLN A 30 -6.58 4.66 21.20
CA GLN A 30 -6.21 3.68 20.18
C GLN A 30 -7.42 2.99 19.53
N GLN A 31 -8.30 3.76 18.91
CA GLN A 31 -9.13 3.21 17.85
C GLN A 31 -8.30 3.19 16.56
N LYS A 32 -7.51 2.11 16.36
CA LYS A 32 -6.85 1.83 15.07
C LYS A 32 -7.97 1.66 14.05
N ASN A 33 -8.31 2.74 13.34
CA ASN A 33 -9.32 2.73 12.29
C ASN A 33 -8.70 2.03 11.08
N THR A 34 -8.58 0.69 11.15
CA THR A 34 -8.15 -0.16 10.02
C THR A 34 -9.28 -0.27 8.99
N LYS A 35 -9.78 0.87 8.50
CA LYS A 35 -10.56 0.92 7.25
C LYS A 35 -9.62 0.79 6.05
N GLY A 36 -8.85 -0.29 6.05
CA GLY A 36 -7.86 -0.67 5.07
C GLY A 36 -7.35 -2.03 5.50
N SER A 37 -7.93 -3.08 4.95
CA SER A 37 -7.56 -4.44 5.34
C SER A 37 -6.11 -4.71 4.95
N GLU A 38 -5.27 -5.13 5.90
CA GLU A 38 -3.94 -5.74 5.67
C GLU A 38 -4.04 -7.11 4.93
N ALA A 39 -5.18 -7.42 4.32
CA ALA A 39 -5.44 -8.69 3.67
C ALA A 39 -4.97 -8.68 2.22
N ILE A 40 -4.28 -9.75 1.81
CA ILE A 40 -3.88 -10.01 0.43
C ILE A 40 -5.15 -10.13 -0.43
N ARG A 41 -5.21 -9.38 -1.53
CA ARG A 41 -6.33 -9.35 -2.47
C ARG A 41 -5.88 -9.91 -3.82
N PRO A 42 -6.61 -10.86 -4.41
CA PRO A 42 -6.39 -11.24 -5.81
C PRO A 42 -6.51 -10.01 -6.70
N TYR A 43 -5.56 -9.85 -7.61
CA TYR A 43 -5.56 -8.80 -8.62
C TYR A 43 -5.61 -9.44 -10.00
N HIS A 44 -6.54 -8.98 -10.83
CA HIS A 44 -6.69 -9.41 -12.21
C HIS A 44 -6.36 -8.22 -13.12
N ILE A 45 -5.43 -8.42 -14.05
CA ILE A 45 -5.11 -7.40 -15.05
C ILE A 45 -6.20 -7.42 -16.11
N SER A 46 -6.79 -6.26 -16.38
CA SER A 46 -7.71 -6.06 -17.49
C SER A 46 -7.13 -4.97 -18.37
N VAL A 47 -6.71 -5.33 -19.58
CA VAL A 47 -6.31 -4.38 -20.61
C VAL A 47 -7.46 -4.29 -21.61
N SER A 48 -7.83 -3.08 -21.98
CA SER A 48 -8.94 -2.87 -22.89
C SER A 48 -8.51 -2.96 -24.36
N GLU A 49 -9.42 -3.43 -25.21
CA GLU A 49 -9.16 -3.59 -26.65
C GLU A 49 -8.81 -2.26 -27.33
N GLU A 50 -9.40 -1.16 -26.88
CA GLU A 50 -9.04 0.16 -27.39
C GLU A 50 -7.59 0.55 -27.05
N ALA A 51 -7.09 0.15 -25.88
CA ALA A 51 -5.71 0.42 -25.50
C ALA A 51 -4.72 -0.43 -26.33
N ILE A 52 -5.05 -1.69 -26.61
CA ILE A 52 -4.26 -2.55 -27.50
C ILE A 52 -4.25 -2.01 -28.93
N THR A 53 -5.41 -1.55 -29.41
CA THR A 53 -5.55 -0.96 -30.75
C THR A 53 -4.74 0.33 -30.88
N ASP A 54 -4.84 1.24 -29.91
CA ASP A 54 -4.02 2.46 -29.87
C ASP A 54 -2.52 2.15 -29.86
N LEU A 55 -2.11 1.18 -29.02
CA LEU A 55 -0.73 0.74 -28.95
C LEU A 55 -0.22 0.26 -30.33
N ARG A 56 -0.95 -0.63 -31.00
CA ARG A 56 -0.58 -1.12 -32.34
C ARG A 56 -0.49 0.01 -33.36
N ASN A 57 -1.44 0.95 -33.34
CA ASN A 57 -1.41 2.11 -34.23
C ASN A 57 -0.15 2.97 -34.02
N ARG A 58 0.23 3.22 -32.77
CA ARG A 58 1.44 4.01 -32.44
C ARG A 58 2.73 3.29 -32.81
N VAL A 59 2.80 1.99 -32.57
CA VAL A 59 3.93 1.14 -32.98
C VAL A 59 4.09 1.19 -34.50
N ASN A 60 2.99 1.08 -35.25
CA ASN A 60 3.01 1.15 -36.72
C ASN A 60 3.34 2.55 -37.25
N ALA A 61 3.03 3.60 -36.50
CA ALA A 61 3.35 4.98 -36.85
C ALA A 61 4.79 5.42 -36.47
N THR A 62 5.67 4.47 -36.09
CA THR A 62 7.06 4.75 -35.71
C THR A 62 7.79 5.48 -36.84
N ARG A 63 8.41 6.62 -36.50
CA ARG A 63 9.28 7.38 -37.39
C ARG A 63 10.71 6.88 -37.21
N TRP A 64 11.34 6.46 -38.31
CA TRP A 64 12.66 5.86 -38.27
C TRP A 64 13.76 6.91 -38.40
N PRO A 65 14.84 6.81 -37.59
CA PRO A 65 16.05 7.58 -37.81
C PRO A 65 16.83 7.04 -39.03
N ALA A 66 17.90 7.75 -39.40
CA ALA A 66 18.89 7.22 -40.34
C ALA A 66 19.62 5.99 -39.75
N GLN A 67 20.17 5.16 -40.63
CA GLN A 67 20.96 4.00 -40.24
C GLN A 67 22.26 4.40 -39.52
N GLU A 68 22.73 3.56 -38.60
CA GLU A 68 23.97 3.80 -37.85
C GLU A 68 25.21 3.85 -38.76
N THR A 69 26.25 4.54 -38.30
CA THR A 69 27.49 4.73 -39.08
C THR A 69 28.51 3.61 -38.91
N VAL A 70 28.38 2.81 -37.85
CA VAL A 70 29.31 1.74 -37.49
C VAL A 70 28.67 0.37 -37.68
N THR A 71 29.47 -0.67 -37.93
CA THR A 71 28.98 -2.03 -38.13
C THR A 71 28.74 -2.78 -36.81
N ASP A 72 29.39 -2.38 -35.72
CA ASP A 72 29.25 -2.97 -34.39
C ASP A 72 28.18 -2.27 -33.52
N GLN A 73 27.89 -2.79 -32.33
CA GLN A 73 26.86 -2.22 -31.44
C GLN A 73 27.37 -1.10 -30.53
N SER A 74 28.50 -0.47 -30.82
CA SER A 74 29.06 0.60 -29.97
C SER A 74 28.16 1.84 -29.88
N GLN A 75 27.24 2.03 -30.83
CA GLN A 75 26.24 3.11 -30.86
C GLN A 75 24.86 2.68 -30.33
N GLY A 76 24.74 1.46 -29.79
CA GLY A 76 23.47 0.90 -29.30
C GLY A 76 22.85 -0.14 -30.23
N VAL A 77 21.54 -0.36 -30.04
CA VAL A 77 20.79 -1.37 -30.79
C VAL A 77 20.65 -0.95 -32.24
N LYS A 78 20.85 -1.90 -33.15
CA LYS A 78 20.75 -1.65 -34.59
C LYS A 78 19.31 -1.37 -35.01
N LEU A 79 19.15 -0.43 -35.93
CA LEU A 79 17.87 -0.04 -36.52
C LEU A 79 17.12 -1.25 -37.05
N ALA A 80 17.81 -2.15 -37.75
CA ALA A 80 17.21 -3.38 -38.28
C ALA A 80 16.62 -4.28 -37.18
N GLN A 81 17.24 -4.33 -36.00
CA GLN A 81 16.73 -5.13 -34.88
C GLN A 81 15.46 -4.49 -34.30
N ILE A 82 15.44 -3.17 -34.11
CA ILE A 82 14.25 -2.45 -33.61
C ILE A 82 13.11 -2.52 -34.63
N GLN A 83 13.39 -2.40 -35.92
CA GLN A 83 12.40 -2.58 -36.99
C GLN A 83 11.77 -3.99 -36.96
N GLY A 84 12.59 -5.03 -36.72
CA GLY A 84 12.09 -6.39 -36.53
C GLY A 84 11.15 -6.50 -35.32
N LEU A 85 11.53 -5.89 -34.19
CA LEU A 85 10.72 -5.91 -32.97
C LEU A 85 9.39 -5.15 -33.15
N VAL A 86 9.44 -3.95 -33.73
CA VAL A 86 8.25 -3.13 -34.03
C VAL A 86 7.29 -3.88 -34.95
N LYS A 87 7.82 -4.57 -35.97
CA LYS A 87 6.99 -5.42 -36.84
C LYS A 87 6.29 -6.53 -36.05
N TYR A 88 7.04 -7.28 -35.23
CA TYR A 88 6.48 -8.36 -34.43
C TYR A 88 5.39 -7.87 -33.48
N TRP A 89 5.64 -6.79 -32.72
CA TRP A 89 4.65 -6.22 -31.81
C TRP A 89 3.42 -5.62 -32.51
N GLY A 90 3.60 -5.07 -33.71
CA GLY A 90 2.49 -4.49 -34.49
C GLY A 90 1.57 -5.53 -35.14
N THR A 91 2.00 -6.80 -35.24
CA THR A 91 1.30 -7.81 -36.06
C THR A 91 1.09 -9.15 -35.35
N ASP A 92 2.15 -9.75 -34.82
CA ASP A 92 2.16 -11.16 -34.42
C ASP A 92 2.02 -11.34 -32.89
N TYR A 93 2.16 -10.28 -32.10
CA TYR A 93 2.04 -10.34 -30.64
C TYR A 93 0.57 -10.20 -30.18
N ASP A 94 0.13 -11.16 -29.36
CA ASP A 94 -1.17 -11.23 -28.69
C ASP A 94 -0.99 -11.31 -27.17
#